data_AF-A0A1I5Y564-F1
#
_entry.id   AF-A0A1I5Y564-F1
#
_cell.length_a   1.000
_cell.length_b   1.000
_cell.length_c   1.000
_cell.angle_alpha   90.00
_cell.angle_beta   90.00
_cell.angle_gamma   90.00
#
_symmetry.space_group_name_H-M   'P 1'
#
loop_
_entity.id
_entity.type
_entity.pdbx_description
1 polymer ?
#
loop_
_entity_poly.entity_id
_entity_poly.type
_entity_poly.pdbx_seq_one_letter_code
_entity_poly.pdbx_strand_id
1 'polypeptide(L)'
;MDADTPDCWDWARLELSAPAGQQLHEGTCSNAAVPPQLATPGFIAFRGTRAGGTGACAEPGSTADFTVSRLTRAADGAVTDLDVTFVLHCTSVATSGEAHFHR
;
A
#
# COMPACT_ATOMS: atom_id res chain seq x y z
N MET A 1 18.57 -7.91 24.91
CA MET A 1 19.43 -7.92 23.73
C MET A 1 18.51 -8.05 22.53
N ASP A 2 18.18 -7.06 21.72
CA ASP A 2 18.37 -5.61 21.66
C ASP A 2 17.14 -5.14 20.86
N ALA A 3 16.29 -4.27 21.41
CA ALA A 3 16.18 -2.88 21.00
C ALA A 3 16.19 -2.69 19.47
N ASP A 4 15.01 -2.42 18.92
CA ASP A 4 14.74 -1.54 17.77
C ASP A 4 15.96 -1.25 16.90
N THR A 5 16.42 -2.22 16.13
CA THR A 5 17.18 -1.86 14.94
C THR A 5 16.11 -1.37 13.97
N PRO A 6 16.04 -0.07 13.63
CA PRO A 6 15.13 0.37 12.61
C PRO A 6 15.47 -0.46 11.38
N ASP A 7 14.53 -1.28 10.93
CA ASP A 7 14.64 -2.05 9.70
C ASP A 7 14.86 -1.02 8.57
N CYS A 8 16.12 -0.66 8.31
CA CYS A 8 16.47 0.42 7.41
C CYS A 8 16.33 -0.09 5.98
N TRP A 9 15.13 0.06 5.42
CA TRP A 9 14.87 -0.22 4.00
C TRP A 9 15.46 0.89 3.14
N ASP A 10 16.10 0.52 2.03
CA ASP A 10 16.60 1.50 1.04
C ASP A 10 15.45 2.11 0.24
N TRP A 11 14.35 1.37 0.13
CA TRP A 11 13.17 1.79 -0.61
C TRP A 11 11.90 1.12 -0.06
N ALA A 12 10.79 1.84 -0.21
CA ALA A 12 9.45 1.32 -0.04
C ALA A 12 8.63 1.71 -1.27
N ARG A 13 7.71 0.85 -1.69
CA ARG A 13 6.73 1.14 -2.74
C ARG A 13 5.36 0.76 -2.23
N LEU A 14 4.44 1.70 -2.32
CA LEU A 14 3.04 1.45 -2.09
C LEU A 14 2.30 1.61 -3.42
N GLU A 15 1.51 0.61 -3.80
CA GLU A 15 0.63 0.70 -4.95
C GLU A 15 -0.80 0.50 -4.49
N LEU A 16 -1.66 1.43 -4.92
CA LEU A 16 -3.06 1.49 -4.57
C LEU A 16 -3.85 1.56 -5.85
N SER A 17 -4.75 0.60 -6.05
CA SER A 17 -5.76 0.66 -7.08
C SER A 17 -7.13 0.59 -6.43
N ALA A 18 -8.05 1.42 -6.91
CA ALA A 18 -9.45 1.25 -6.56
C ALA A 18 -9.97 -0.09 -7.10
N PRO A 19 -11.03 -0.66 -6.49
CA PRO A 19 -11.69 -1.86 -7.02
C PRO A 19 -12.05 -1.74 -8.51
N ALA A 20 -12.19 -2.88 -9.18
CA ALA A 20 -12.45 -2.93 -10.62
C ALA A 20 -13.64 -2.03 -11.04
N GLY A 21 -13.40 -1.16 -12.02
CA GLY A 21 -14.39 -0.20 -12.53
C GLY A 21 -14.52 1.09 -11.73
N GLN A 22 -13.73 1.29 -10.67
CA GLN A 22 -13.72 2.51 -9.87
C GLN A 22 -12.42 3.31 -10.06
N GLN A 23 -12.48 4.61 -9.77
CA GLN A 23 -11.28 5.44 -9.61
C GLN A 23 -10.90 5.53 -8.14
N LEU A 24 -9.60 5.68 -7.89
CA LEU A 24 -9.10 5.99 -6.55
C LEU A 24 -9.64 7.37 -6.14
N HIS A 25 -10.28 7.42 -5.00
CA HIS A 25 -10.92 8.60 -4.44
C HIS A 25 -10.62 8.68 -2.93
N GLU A 26 -10.84 9.86 -2.36
CA GLU A 26 -10.80 10.04 -0.91
C GLU A 26 -11.93 9.23 -0.26
N GLY A 27 -11.63 8.56 0.85
CA GLY A 27 -12.53 7.64 1.52
C GLY A 27 -11.94 6.25 1.73
N THR A 28 -12.77 5.35 2.25
CA THR A 28 -12.36 4.00 2.62
C THR A 28 -12.63 3.02 1.49
N CYS A 29 -11.60 2.27 1.12
CA CYS A 29 -11.70 1.08 0.30
C CYS A 29 -11.51 -0.15 1.19
N SER A 30 -12.46 -1.08 1.17
CA SER A 30 -12.40 -2.30 1.98
C SER A 30 -12.25 -3.54 1.12
N ASN A 31 -11.64 -4.59 1.69
CA ASN A 31 -11.39 -5.87 1.02
C ASN A 31 -10.67 -5.73 -0.34
N ALA A 32 -9.75 -4.77 -0.46
CA ALA A 32 -8.91 -4.67 -1.65
C ALA A 32 -8.02 -5.91 -1.73
N ALA A 33 -8.01 -6.59 -2.87
CA ALA A 33 -7.14 -7.74 -3.05
C ALA A 33 -5.67 -7.32 -2.92
N VAL A 34 -4.82 -8.19 -2.36
CA VAL A 34 -3.36 -8.05 -2.39
C VAL A 34 -2.81 -9.04 -3.42
N PRO A 35 -2.82 -8.70 -4.73
CA PRO A 35 -2.38 -9.64 -5.75
C PRO A 35 -0.85 -9.73 -5.79
N PRO A 36 -0.27 -10.91 -6.07
CA PRO A 36 1.18 -11.05 -6.27
C PRO A 36 1.70 -10.32 -7.52
N GLN A 37 0.80 -9.88 -8.41
CA GLN A 37 1.11 -9.15 -9.64
C GLN A 37 0.03 -8.11 -9.97
N LEU A 38 0.48 -6.96 -10.50
CA LEU A 38 -0.30 -5.75 -10.82
C LEU A 38 -1.44 -5.90 -11.84
N ALA A 39 -1.73 -7.11 -12.32
CA ALA A 39 -2.76 -7.35 -13.33
C ALA A 39 -4.20 -7.22 -12.79
N THR A 40 -4.37 -7.10 -11.47
CA THR A 40 -5.69 -6.95 -10.83
C THR A 40 -5.68 -5.69 -9.94
N PRO A 41 -6.75 -4.87 -9.96
CA PRO A 41 -6.86 -3.76 -9.02
C PRO A 41 -6.76 -4.23 -7.57
N GLY A 42 -5.82 -3.67 -6.80
CA GLY A 42 -5.54 -4.06 -5.42
C GLY A 42 -4.61 -3.11 -4.67
N PHE A 43 -4.21 -3.54 -3.48
CA PHE A 43 -3.22 -2.90 -2.61
C PHE A 43 -1.96 -3.76 -2.60
N ILE A 44 -0.78 -3.17 -2.76
CA ILE A 44 0.47 -3.87 -2.49
C ILE A 44 1.50 -2.94 -1.87
N ALA A 45 2.08 -3.39 -0.75
CA ALA A 45 3.19 -2.72 -0.09
C ALA A 45 4.45 -3.56 -0.28
N PHE A 46 5.51 -2.94 -0.79
CA PHE A 46 6.83 -3.52 -0.91
C PHE A 46 7.81 -2.76 -0.05
N ARG A 47 8.73 -3.51 0.54
CA ARG A 47 9.92 -2.96 1.19
C ARG A 47 11.14 -3.76 0.77
N GLY A 48 12.28 -3.10 0.64
CA GLY A 48 13.48 -3.79 0.23
C GLY A 48 14.75 -3.01 0.48
N THR A 49 15.84 -3.71 0.24
CA THR A 49 17.20 -3.16 0.17
C THR A 49 17.67 -3.25 -1.28
N ARG A 50 18.84 -2.68 -1.59
CA ARG A 50 19.51 -2.87 -2.89
C ARG A 50 19.81 -4.35 -3.19
N ALA A 51 19.91 -5.21 -2.17
CA ALA A 51 20.20 -6.63 -2.33
C ALA A 51 18.96 -7.49 -2.63
N GLY A 52 17.75 -6.93 -2.51
CA GLY A 52 16.49 -7.63 -2.76
C GLY A 52 15.31 -7.02 -1.99
N GLY A 53 14.10 -7.42 -2.35
CA GLY A 53 12.87 -6.96 -1.69
C GLY A 53 11.80 -8.04 -1.65
N THR A 54 10.84 -7.86 -0.74
CA THR A 54 9.67 -8.75 -0.62
C THR A 54 8.40 -7.91 -0.60
N GLY A 55 7.33 -8.46 -1.19
CA GLY A 55 5.99 -7.93 -0.96
C GLY A 55 5.57 -8.22 0.48
N ALA A 56 4.89 -7.27 1.11
CA ALA A 56 4.13 -7.54 2.32
C ALA A 56 2.88 -8.34 1.92
N CYS A 57 2.71 -9.51 2.53
CA CYS A 57 1.46 -10.28 2.46
C CYS A 57 1.06 -10.73 1.04
N ALA A 58 2.02 -11.27 0.30
CA ALA A 58 1.82 -11.77 -1.06
C ALA A 58 1.15 -13.16 -1.12
N GLU A 59 0.73 -13.72 0.01
CA GLU A 59 0.03 -14.99 0.09
C GLU A 59 -1.39 -14.89 -0.51
N PRO A 60 -1.86 -15.93 -1.22
CA PRO A 60 -3.24 -15.97 -1.73
C PRO A 60 -4.28 -15.78 -0.62
N GLY A 61 -5.25 -14.91 -0.86
CA GLY A 61 -6.33 -14.62 0.09
C GLY A 61 -6.09 -13.42 1.01
N SER A 62 -4.90 -12.80 0.93
CA SER A 62 -4.62 -11.55 1.65
C SER A 62 -5.46 -10.39 1.10
N THR A 63 -5.97 -9.55 2.00
CA THR A 63 -6.75 -8.36 1.67
C THR A 63 -6.18 -7.13 2.38
N ALA A 64 -6.57 -5.94 1.93
CA ALA A 64 -6.28 -4.71 2.62
C ALA A 64 -7.54 -3.85 2.74
N ASP A 65 -7.70 -3.23 3.91
CA ASP A 65 -8.58 -2.09 4.09
C ASP A 65 -7.70 -0.85 4.15
N PHE A 66 -8.02 0.18 3.37
CA PHE A 66 -7.28 1.43 3.40
C PHE A 66 -8.20 2.63 3.29
N THR A 67 -7.80 3.73 3.93
CA THR A 67 -8.50 5.00 3.88
C THR A 67 -7.58 6.06 3.30
N VAL A 68 -8.02 6.66 2.19
CA VAL A 68 -7.36 7.80 1.56
C VAL A 68 -7.92 9.07 2.21
N SER A 69 -7.14 9.73 3.07
CA SER A 69 -7.56 10.98 3.72
C SER A 69 -7.23 12.22 2.91
N ARG A 70 -6.34 12.10 1.93
CA ARG A 70 -6.04 13.16 0.95
C ARG A 70 -5.66 12.55 -0.39
N LEU A 71 -6.23 13.07 -1.48
CA LEU A 71 -5.82 12.75 -2.84
C LEU A 71 -5.92 13.99 -3.72
N THR A 72 -4.78 14.63 -3.96
CA THR A 72 -4.69 15.78 -4.87
C THR A 72 -4.00 15.38 -6.17
N ARG A 73 -4.52 15.91 -7.29
CA ARG A 73 -3.96 15.68 -8.62
C ARG A 73 -3.64 17.01 -9.29
N ALA A 74 -2.53 17.05 -10.01
CA ALA A 74 -2.22 18.12 -10.94
C ALA A 74 -3.14 18.08 -12.17
N ALA A 75 -3.07 19.13 -13.00
CA ALA A 75 -3.89 19.26 -14.20
C ALA A 75 -3.64 18.15 -15.24
N ASP A 76 -2.47 17.51 -15.21
CA ASP A 76 -2.11 16.35 -16.04
C ASP A 76 -2.60 15.01 -15.46
N GLY A 77 -3.27 15.03 -14.30
CA GLY A 77 -3.79 13.86 -13.60
C GLY A 77 -2.77 13.17 -12.67
N ALA A 78 -1.52 13.63 -12.63
CA ALA A 78 -0.50 13.10 -11.72
C ALA A 78 -0.88 13.39 -10.26
N VAL A 79 -0.71 12.40 -9.38
CA VAL A 79 -0.91 12.59 -7.94
C VAL A 79 0.19 13.51 -7.41
N THR A 80 -0.18 14.56 -6.68
CA THR A 80 0.74 15.50 -6.02
C THR A 80 0.71 15.36 -4.51
N ASP A 81 -0.43 14.96 -3.95
CA ASP A 81 -0.58 14.66 -2.53
C ASP A 81 -1.39 13.38 -2.34
N LEU A 82 -0.92 12.53 -1.45
CA LEU A 82 -1.58 11.30 -1.04
C LEU A 82 -1.29 11.01 0.43
N ASP A 83 -2.34 10.97 1.24
CA ASP A 83 -2.29 10.49 2.63
C ASP A 83 -3.16 9.26 2.77
N VAL A 84 -2.59 8.16 3.24
CA VAL A 84 -3.27 6.87 3.35
C VAL A 84 -2.94 6.18 4.66
N THR A 85 -3.97 5.66 5.32
CA THR A 85 -3.83 4.64 6.38
C THR A 85 -4.31 3.31 5.85
N PHE A 86 -3.71 2.21 6.29
CA PHE A 86 -4.10 0.88 5.85
C PHE A 86 -3.95 -0.18 6.94
N VAL A 87 -4.75 -1.23 6.81
CA VAL A 87 -4.62 -2.51 7.51
C VAL A 87 -4.54 -3.60 6.46
N LEU A 88 -3.39 -4.26 6.40
CA LEU A 88 -3.15 -5.48 5.63
C LEU A 88 -3.60 -6.68 6.46
N HIS A 89 -4.55 -7.44 5.94
CA HIS A 89 -4.99 -8.72 6.50
C HIS A 89 -4.29 -9.85 5.76
N CYS A 90 -3.20 -10.32 6.34
CA CYS A 90 -2.40 -11.42 5.83
C CYS A 90 -2.91 -12.72 6.45
N THR A 91 -2.56 -13.87 5.87
CA THR A 91 -3.16 -15.17 6.24
C THR A 91 -3.07 -15.50 7.73
N SER A 92 -2.06 -14.97 8.45
CA SER A 92 -1.81 -15.26 9.87
C SER A 92 -1.66 -14.02 10.75
N VAL A 93 -1.58 -12.81 10.17
CA VAL A 93 -1.29 -11.57 10.90
C VAL A 93 -1.96 -10.37 10.23
N ALA A 94 -2.30 -9.36 11.00
CA ALA A 94 -2.70 -8.05 10.48
C ALA A 94 -1.57 -7.04 10.69
N THR A 95 -1.25 -6.26 9.66
CA THR A 95 -0.25 -5.19 9.72
C THR A 95 -0.89 -3.85 9.38
N SER A 96 -0.83 -2.89 10.30
CA SER A 96 -1.28 -1.53 10.05
C SER A 96 -0.12 -0.61 9.66
N GLY A 97 -0.39 0.39 8.83
CA GLY A 97 0.58 1.41 8.51
C GLY A 97 -0.05 2.67 7.92
N GLU A 98 0.79 3.67 7.70
CA GLU A 98 0.43 4.90 7.02
C GLU A 98 1.48 5.26 5.97
N ALA A 99 1.05 5.97 4.94
CA ALA A 99 1.89 6.45 3.86
C ALA A 99 1.50 7.87 3.47
N HIS A 100 2.52 8.71 3.31
CA HIS A 100 2.41 10.12 2.97
C HIS A 100 3.29 10.39 1.76
N PHE A 101 2.69 10.96 0.72
CA PHE A 101 3.40 11.42 -0.46
C PHE A 101 2.99 12.86 -0.76
N HIS A 102 3.97 13.74 -0.85
CA HIS A 102 3.80 15.16 -1.15
C HIS A 102 4.90 15.60 -2.10
N ARG A 103 4.54 16.30 -3.19
CA ARG A 103 5.47 16.77 -4.22
C ARG A 103 5.29 18.24 -4.54
#